data_AF-A0A521ZAL1-F1
#
_entry.id   AF-A0A521ZAL1-F1
#
_cell.length_a   1.000
_cell.length_b   1.000
_cell.length_c   1.000
_cell.angle_alpha   90.00
_cell.angle_beta   90.00
_cell.angle_gamma   90.00
#
_symmetry.space_group_name_H-M   'P 1'
#
loop_
_entity.id
_entity.type
_entity.pdbx_description
1 polymer ?
#
loop_
_entity_poly.entity_id
_entity_poly.type
_entity_poly.pdbx_seq_one_letter_code
_entity_poly.pdbx_strand_id
1 'polypeptide(L)'
;MFKTIFASLLLGITLNALAAGTEFSAPEPTAQSYYDDAKASLANNKWKPALANLKKAVELDPNNADIHNLLGYSYRKAGDLPKAFEEYAIALKLNPKHTGALEYRGEAYLMANDLESAENALKTLEGLCGTSCEEYKDLSQAIAQYKAKQ
;
A
#
# COMPACT_ATOMS: atom_id res chain seq x y z
N MET A 1 9.27 76.79 35.34
CA MET A 1 10.04 76.24 36.48
C MET A 1 10.82 75.03 35.98
N PHE A 2 12.13 75.08 36.21
CA PHE A 2 13.16 74.13 35.80
C PHE A 2 13.00 72.73 36.43
N LYS A 3 13.32 71.68 35.66
CA LYS A 3 14.14 70.51 36.07
C LYS A 3 14.41 69.62 34.84
N THR A 4 15.60 69.75 34.25
CA THR A 4 16.79 68.85 34.36
C THR A 4 16.82 67.73 33.33
N ILE A 5 17.87 67.81 32.50
CA ILE A 5 18.36 66.88 31.49
C ILE A 5 19.02 65.67 32.18
N PHE A 6 18.86 64.46 31.62
CA PHE A 6 19.96 63.50 31.53
C PHE A 6 19.91 62.79 30.18
N ALA A 7 21.02 62.88 29.47
CA ALA A 7 21.33 62.17 28.25
C ALA A 7 21.71 60.73 28.56
N SER A 8 21.24 59.78 27.73
CA SER A 8 21.87 58.47 27.56
C SER A 8 21.75 58.06 26.10
N LEU A 9 22.84 58.31 25.38
CA LEU A 9 23.15 57.76 24.07
C LEU A 9 23.40 56.26 24.25
N LEU A 10 22.53 55.42 23.69
CA LEU A 10 22.84 54.00 23.46
C LEU A 10 22.59 53.72 21.98
N LEU A 11 23.70 53.65 21.23
CA LEU A 11 23.75 52.98 19.93
C LEU A 11 23.43 51.50 20.17
N GLY A 12 22.15 51.14 20.07
CA GLY A 12 21.72 49.75 19.97
C GLY A 12 21.97 49.27 18.55
N ILE A 13 23.04 48.51 18.36
CA ILE A 13 23.35 47.80 17.12
C ILE A 13 22.12 46.98 16.72
N THR A 14 21.50 47.28 15.58
CA THR A 14 20.51 46.37 14.99
C THR A 14 21.26 45.12 14.57
N LEU A 15 21.22 44.08 15.40
CA LEU A 15 21.69 42.77 15.04
C LEU A 15 20.71 42.20 14.01
N ASN A 16 20.94 42.46 12.73
CA ASN A 16 20.38 41.63 11.66
C ASN A 16 21.06 40.26 11.77
N ALA A 17 20.54 39.42 12.66
CA ALA A 17 20.85 38.00 12.63
C ALA A 17 20.13 37.43 11.39
N LEU A 18 20.88 37.20 10.31
CA LEU A 18 20.50 36.20 9.32
C LEU A 18 20.46 34.86 10.07
N ALA A 19 19.27 34.47 10.54
CA ALA A 19 19.00 33.08 10.82
C ALA A 19 18.99 32.35 9.47
N ALA A 20 20.16 31.90 9.02
CA ALA A 20 20.26 30.83 8.04
C ALA A 20 19.81 29.54 8.76
N GLY A 21 18.52 29.45 9.05
CA GLY A 21 17.87 28.24 9.48
C GLY A 21 17.82 27.31 8.27
N THR A 22 18.79 26.42 8.14
CA THR A 22 18.52 25.18 7.43
C THR A 22 17.54 24.41 8.30
N GLU A 23 16.24 24.61 8.07
CA GLU A 23 15.22 23.74 8.64
C GLU A 23 15.49 22.33 8.11
N PHE A 24 16.12 21.50 8.95
CA PHE A 24 16.24 20.07 8.70
C PHE A 24 14.87 19.46 8.95
N SER A 25 13.97 19.62 7.97
CA SER A 25 12.71 18.87 7.94
C SER A 25 13.04 17.40 7.72
N ALA A 26 12.32 16.52 8.43
CA ALA A 26 12.44 15.09 8.19
C ALA A 26 12.16 14.80 6.71
N PRO A 27 12.83 13.81 6.09
CA PRO A 27 12.54 13.44 4.72
C PRO A 27 11.06 13.06 4.60
N GLU A 28 10.41 13.61 3.57
CA GLU A 28 9.02 13.26 3.27
C GLU A 28 8.88 11.74 3.04
N PRO A 29 7.81 11.10 3.54
CA PRO A 29 7.60 9.68 3.33
C PRO A 29 7.55 9.31 1.84
N THR A 30 8.20 8.21 1.47
CA THR A 30 8.19 7.69 0.10
C THR A 30 7.08 6.67 -0.10
N ALA A 31 6.75 6.35 -1.36
CA ALA A 31 5.87 5.24 -1.69
C ALA A 31 6.32 3.94 -1.01
N GLN A 32 7.63 3.68 -1.03
CA GLN A 32 8.24 2.51 -0.38
C GLN A 32 8.02 2.52 1.13
N SER A 33 8.19 3.67 1.80
CA SER A 33 7.95 3.78 3.24
C SER A 33 6.50 3.44 3.60
N TYR A 34 5.52 3.99 2.87
CA TYR A 34 4.12 3.65 3.09
C TYR A 34 3.83 2.17 2.79
N TYR A 35 4.43 1.62 1.72
CA TYR A 35 4.29 0.21 1.39
C TYR A 35 4.84 -0.71 2.48
N ASP A 36 5.97 -0.38 3.08
CA ASP A 36 6.56 -1.14 4.19
C ASP A 36 5.70 -1.07 5.46
N ASP A 37 5.19 0.11 5.80
CA ASP A 37 4.26 0.28 6.94
C ASP A 37 2.94 -0.48 6.73
N ALA A 38 2.47 -0.55 5.49
CA ALA A 38 1.32 -1.36 5.13
C ALA A 38 1.58 -2.85 5.32
N LYS A 39 2.71 -3.37 4.83
CA LYS A 39 3.10 -4.78 5.05
C LYS A 39 3.19 -5.12 6.53
N ALA A 40 3.80 -4.24 7.33
CA ALA A 40 3.86 -4.40 8.78
C ALA A 40 2.46 -4.42 9.41
N SER A 41 1.55 -3.58 8.93
CA SER A 41 0.15 -3.58 9.36
C SER A 41 -0.57 -4.88 9.00
N LEU A 42 -0.39 -5.39 7.77
CA LEU A 42 -0.98 -6.65 7.30
C LEU A 42 -0.49 -7.85 8.08
N ALA A 43 0.81 -7.92 8.39
CA ALA A 43 1.38 -8.98 9.24
C ALA A 43 0.76 -9.02 10.65
N ASN A 44 0.17 -7.90 11.10
CA ASN A 44 -0.51 -7.78 12.38
C ASN A 44 -2.05 -7.76 12.24
N ASN A 45 -2.60 -8.15 11.08
CA ASN A 45 -4.04 -8.12 10.77
C ASN A 45 -4.70 -6.73 10.93
N LYS A 46 -3.92 -5.64 10.83
CA LYS A 46 -4.40 -4.25 10.94
C LYS A 46 -4.86 -3.74 9.57
N TRP A 47 -6.04 -4.15 9.15
CA TRP A 47 -6.58 -3.86 7.80
C TRP A 47 -6.78 -2.37 7.52
N LYS A 48 -7.31 -1.61 8.49
CA LYS A 48 -7.55 -0.15 8.32
C LYS A 48 -6.25 0.63 8.11
N PRO A 49 -5.21 0.49 8.97
CA PRO A 49 -3.91 1.10 8.73
C PRO A 49 -3.26 0.66 7.41
N ALA A 50 -3.32 -0.64 7.08
CA ALA A 50 -2.76 -1.15 5.83
C ALA A 50 -3.39 -0.45 4.61
N LEU A 51 -4.73 -0.35 4.57
CA LEU A 51 -5.45 0.30 3.49
C LEU A 51 -5.08 1.79 3.36
N ALA A 52 -4.94 2.49 4.48
CA ALA A 52 -4.57 3.92 4.48
C ALA A 52 -3.17 4.13 3.89
N ASN A 53 -2.20 3.32 4.32
CA ASN A 53 -0.83 3.39 3.83
C ASN A 53 -0.72 2.97 2.36
N LEU A 54 -1.41 1.90 1.94
CA LEU A 54 -1.40 1.46 0.54
C LEU A 54 -2.00 2.50 -0.41
N LYS A 55 -3.04 3.22 0.01
CA LYS A 55 -3.57 4.35 -0.78
C LYS A 55 -2.53 5.44 -0.99
N LYS A 56 -1.78 5.79 0.05
CA LYS A 56 -0.67 6.76 -0.05
C LYS A 56 0.46 6.23 -0.92
N ALA A 57 0.77 4.94 -0.82
CA ALA A 57 1.77 4.30 -1.66
C ALA A 57 1.37 4.33 -3.15
N VAL A 58 0.11 4.04 -3.49
CA VAL A 58 -0.42 4.14 -4.87
C VAL A 58 -0.40 5.58 -5.38
N GLU A 59 -0.78 6.56 -4.55
CA GLU A 59 -0.73 7.98 -4.93
C GLU A 59 0.69 8.42 -5.35
N LEU A 60 1.72 7.86 -4.71
CA LEU A 60 3.13 8.21 -4.96
C LEU A 60 3.81 7.33 -6.02
N ASP A 61 3.39 6.07 -6.17
CA ASP A 61 3.92 5.12 -7.16
C ASP A 61 2.77 4.29 -7.78
N PRO A 62 2.03 4.86 -8.73
CA PRO A 62 0.86 4.21 -9.34
C PRO A 62 1.22 3.12 -10.36
N ASN A 63 2.50 2.86 -10.61
CA ASN A 63 2.95 1.85 -11.57
C ASN A 63 3.56 0.62 -10.87
N ASN A 64 3.37 0.51 -9.55
CA ASN A 64 3.89 -0.58 -8.76
C ASN A 64 2.86 -1.70 -8.59
N ALA A 65 3.09 -2.81 -9.29
CA ALA A 65 2.18 -3.94 -9.27
C ALA A 65 2.01 -4.56 -7.87
N ASP A 66 3.05 -4.57 -7.03
CA ASP A 66 2.99 -5.13 -5.68
C ASP A 66 2.12 -4.28 -4.74
N ILE A 67 2.18 -2.96 -4.88
CA ILE A 67 1.33 -2.04 -4.12
C ILE A 67 -0.13 -2.26 -4.50
N HIS A 68 -0.45 -2.31 -5.80
CA HIS A 68 -1.81 -2.59 -6.27
C HIS A 68 -2.29 -3.97 -5.81
N ASN A 69 -1.42 -5.00 -5.85
CA ASN A 69 -1.74 -6.33 -5.33
C ASN A 69 -2.13 -6.29 -3.84
N LEU A 70 -1.33 -5.65 -2.99
CA LEU A 70 -1.63 -5.58 -1.56
C LEU A 70 -2.82 -4.66 -1.25
N LEU A 71 -3.08 -3.64 -2.07
CA LEU A 71 -4.27 -2.81 -1.96
C LEU A 71 -5.53 -3.62 -2.28
N GLY A 72 -5.50 -4.43 -3.34
CA GLY A 72 -6.55 -5.38 -3.67
C GLY A 72 -6.78 -6.40 -2.55
N TYR A 73 -5.70 -6.98 -2.01
CA TYR A 73 -5.75 -7.86 -0.84
C TYR A 73 -6.42 -7.20 0.36
N SER A 74 -6.09 -5.95 0.65
CA SER A 74 -6.66 -5.19 1.75
C SER A 74 -8.15 -4.92 1.55
N TYR A 75 -8.59 -4.58 0.33
CA TYR A 75 -10.01 -4.41 0.02
C TYR A 75 -10.79 -5.71 0.13
N ARG A 76 -10.23 -6.83 -0.34
CA ARG A 76 -10.84 -8.16 -0.22
C ARG A 76 -11.05 -8.54 1.25
N LYS A 77 -10.04 -8.34 2.11
CA LYS A 77 -10.17 -8.59 3.56
C LYS A 77 -11.17 -7.65 4.23
N ALA A 78 -11.38 -6.45 3.68
CA ALA A 78 -12.42 -5.53 4.12
C ALA A 78 -13.82 -5.85 3.55
N GLY A 79 -13.95 -6.83 2.66
CA GLY A 79 -15.21 -7.23 2.01
C GLY A 79 -15.60 -6.39 0.79
N ASP A 80 -14.77 -5.45 0.37
CA ASP A 80 -14.99 -4.61 -0.82
C ASP A 80 -14.44 -5.32 -2.06
N LEU A 81 -15.12 -6.38 -2.50
CA LEU A 81 -14.71 -7.18 -3.66
C LEU A 81 -14.61 -6.37 -4.97
N PRO A 82 -15.50 -5.42 -5.29
CA PRO A 82 -15.36 -4.61 -6.50
C PRO A 82 -14.02 -3.88 -6.57
N LYS A 83 -13.62 -3.18 -5.49
CA LYS A 83 -12.31 -2.51 -5.47
C LYS A 83 -11.15 -3.50 -5.45
N ALA A 84 -11.31 -4.65 -4.79
CA ALA A 84 -10.28 -5.68 -4.84
C ALA A 84 -9.99 -6.10 -6.28
N PHE A 85 -11.02 -6.36 -7.07
CA PHE A 85 -10.87 -6.73 -8.49
C PHE A 85 -10.27 -5.62 -9.35
N GLU A 86 -10.64 -4.35 -9.13
CA GLU A 86 -10.03 -3.21 -9.81
C GLU A 86 -8.51 -3.18 -9.59
N GLU A 87 -8.08 -3.27 -8.33
CA GLU A 87 -6.66 -3.20 -7.98
C GLU A 87 -5.87 -4.42 -8.47
N TYR A 88 -6.44 -5.63 -8.38
CA TYR A 88 -5.82 -6.82 -8.96
C TYR A 88 -5.71 -6.71 -10.49
N ALA A 89 -6.71 -6.13 -11.16
CA ALA A 89 -6.65 -5.92 -12.60
C ALA A 89 -5.55 -4.94 -12.98
N ILE A 90 -5.32 -3.89 -12.19
CA ILE A 90 -4.20 -2.97 -12.40
C ILE A 90 -2.87 -3.68 -12.16
N ALA A 91 -2.71 -4.42 -11.07
CA ALA A 91 -1.50 -5.20 -10.79
C ALA A 91 -1.14 -6.15 -11.94
N LEU A 92 -2.13 -6.88 -12.47
CA LEU A 92 -1.94 -7.81 -13.58
C LEU A 92 -1.78 -7.12 -14.94
N LYS A 93 -2.25 -5.89 -15.10
CA LYS A 93 -1.95 -5.06 -16.27
C LYS A 93 -0.49 -4.60 -16.26
N LEU A 94 0.03 -4.22 -15.09
CA LEU A 94 1.41 -3.78 -14.90
C LEU A 94 2.39 -4.96 -14.99
N ASN A 95 2.05 -6.08 -14.37
CA ASN A 95 2.81 -7.32 -14.42
C ASN A 95 1.87 -8.52 -14.66
N PRO A 96 1.70 -8.96 -15.91
CA PRO A 96 0.85 -10.10 -16.26
C PRO A 96 1.28 -11.45 -15.64
N LYS A 97 2.50 -11.54 -15.12
CA LYS A 97 3.04 -12.76 -14.48
C LYS A 97 3.10 -12.65 -12.96
N HIS A 98 2.43 -11.65 -12.37
CA HIS A 98 2.42 -11.47 -10.92
C HIS A 98 1.64 -12.59 -10.23
N THR A 99 2.35 -13.55 -9.65
CA THR A 99 1.78 -14.76 -9.03
C THR A 99 0.86 -14.43 -7.85
N GLY A 100 1.29 -13.57 -6.93
CA GLY A 100 0.44 -13.16 -5.80
C GLY A 100 -0.87 -12.47 -6.22
N ALA A 101 -0.86 -11.65 -7.27
CA ALA A 101 -2.09 -11.02 -7.78
C ALA A 101 -3.03 -12.03 -8.46
N LEU A 102 -2.48 -13.05 -9.14
CA LEU A 102 -3.27 -14.15 -9.70
C LEU A 102 -3.93 -14.99 -8.61
N GLU A 103 -3.17 -15.35 -7.57
CA GLU A 103 -3.66 -16.09 -6.40
C GLU A 103 -4.78 -15.32 -5.70
N TYR A 104 -4.51 -14.08 -5.27
CA TYR A 104 -5.46 -13.31 -4.48
C TYR A 104 -6.71 -12.94 -5.26
N ARG A 105 -6.61 -12.71 -6.58
CA ARG A 105 -7.77 -12.54 -7.46
C ARG A 105 -8.55 -13.86 -7.60
N GLY A 106 -7.86 -14.99 -7.71
CA GLY A 106 -8.47 -16.32 -7.68
C GLY A 106 -9.29 -16.55 -6.41
N GLU A 107 -8.75 -16.21 -5.23
CA GLU A 107 -9.50 -16.28 -3.97
C GLU A 107 -10.69 -15.32 -3.93
N ALA A 108 -10.55 -14.12 -4.52
CA ALA A 108 -11.64 -13.15 -4.62
C ALA A 108 -12.79 -13.69 -5.47
N TYR A 109 -12.50 -14.43 -6.55
CA TYR A 109 -13.53 -15.08 -7.36
C TYR A 109 -14.31 -16.13 -6.59
N LEU A 110 -13.66 -16.92 -5.73
CA LEU A 110 -14.36 -17.86 -4.85
C LEU A 110 -15.32 -17.13 -3.89
N MET A 111 -14.90 -15.99 -3.33
CA MET A 111 -15.77 -15.16 -2.49
C MET A 111 -16.98 -14.60 -3.26
N ALA A 112 -16.83 -14.40 -4.57
CA ALA A 112 -17.89 -13.96 -5.48
C ALA A 112 -18.73 -15.11 -6.06
N ASN A 113 -18.51 -16.35 -5.61
CA ASN A 113 -19.12 -17.57 -6.17
C ASN A 113 -18.81 -17.82 -7.67
N ASP A 114 -17.66 -17.34 -8.13
CA ASP A 114 -17.15 -17.58 -9.48
C ASP A 114 -16.03 -18.62 -9.45
N LEU A 115 -16.43 -19.89 -9.38
CA LEU A 115 -15.48 -21.01 -9.35
C LEU A 115 -14.68 -21.11 -10.66
N GLU A 116 -15.32 -20.84 -11.80
CA GLU A 116 -14.70 -20.95 -13.12
C GLU A 116 -13.51 -19.99 -13.25
N SER A 117 -13.69 -18.72 -12.87
CA SER A 117 -12.60 -17.74 -12.91
C SER A 117 -11.47 -18.07 -11.94
N ALA A 118 -11.77 -18.67 -10.77
CA ALA A 118 -10.74 -19.14 -9.84
C ALA A 118 -9.91 -20.29 -10.42
N GLU A 119 -10.54 -21.28 -11.07
CA GLU A 119 -9.84 -22.39 -11.73
C GLU A 119 -8.99 -21.91 -12.92
N ASN A 120 -9.46 -20.92 -13.67
CA ASN A 120 -8.67 -20.29 -14.73
C ASN A 120 -7.43 -19.57 -14.18
N ALA A 121 -7.54 -18.90 -13.04
CA ALA A 121 -6.39 -18.30 -12.36
C ALA A 121 -5.39 -19.37 -11.90
N LEU A 122 -5.87 -20.49 -11.35
CA LEU A 122 -5.03 -21.62 -10.94
C LEU A 122 -4.27 -22.23 -12.12
N LYS A 123 -4.94 -22.44 -13.25
CA LYS A 123 -4.31 -22.91 -14.50
C LYS A 123 -3.24 -21.95 -15.01
N THR A 124 -3.47 -20.64 -14.85
CA THR A 124 -2.48 -19.62 -15.21
C THR A 124 -1.25 -19.72 -14.31
N LEU A 125 -1.44 -19.87 -12.99
CA LEU A 125 -0.34 -20.10 -12.05
C LEU A 125 0.45 -21.37 -12.38
N GLU A 126 -0.23 -22.47 -12.68
CA GLU A 126 0.40 -23.72 -13.09
C GLU A 126 1.31 -23.53 -14.31
N GLY A 127 0.86 -22.77 -15.31
CA GLY A 127 1.67 -22.45 -16.49
C GLY A 127 2.88 -21.56 -16.20
N LEU A 128 2.83 -20.74 -15.15
CA LEU A 128 3.90 -19.80 -14.80
C LEU A 128 4.97 -20.41 -13.88
N CYS A 129 4.54 -21.17 -12.88
CA CYS A 129 5.41 -21.67 -11.80
C CYS A 129 5.32 -23.20 -11.59
N GLY A 130 4.47 -23.90 -12.35
CA GLY A 130 4.12 -25.28 -12.07
C GLY A 130 3.28 -25.42 -10.79
N THR A 131 3.24 -26.61 -10.23
CA THR A 131 2.47 -26.89 -9.00
C THR A 131 3.29 -26.69 -7.71
N SER A 132 4.51 -26.17 -7.82
CA SER A 132 5.47 -26.10 -6.70
C SER A 132 5.48 -24.75 -5.99
N CYS A 133 5.05 -23.67 -6.63
CA CYS A 133 5.01 -22.35 -5.98
C CYS A 133 3.91 -22.27 -4.92
N GLU A 134 4.11 -21.37 -3.96
CA GLU A 134 3.22 -21.15 -2.82
C GLU A 134 1.83 -20.73 -3.29
N GLU A 135 1.79 -19.80 -4.24
CA GLU A 135 0.56 -19.23 -4.79
C GLU A 135 -0.34 -20.28 -5.47
N TYR A 136 0.26 -21.23 -6.19
CA TYR A 136 -0.50 -22.35 -6.77
C TYR A 136 -1.10 -23.23 -5.67
N LYS A 137 -0.32 -23.56 -4.65
CA LYS A 137 -0.76 -24.44 -3.55
C LYS A 137 -1.90 -23.80 -2.77
N ASP A 138 -1.77 -22.52 -2.46
CA ASP A 138 -2.75 -21.77 -1.69
C ASP A 138 -4.08 -21.65 -2.46
N LEU A 139 -4.05 -21.25 -3.73
CA LEU A 139 -5.27 -21.17 -4.53
C LEU A 139 -5.89 -22.56 -4.80
N SER A 140 -5.07 -23.59 -5.05
CA SER A 140 -5.53 -24.97 -5.20
C SER A 140 -6.26 -25.45 -3.94
N GLN A 141 -5.68 -25.19 -2.77
CA GLN A 141 -6.30 -25.51 -1.49
C GLN A 141 -7.61 -24.73 -1.27
N ALA A 142 -7.64 -23.43 -1.59
CA ALA A 142 -8.83 -22.60 -1.46
C ALA A 142 -9.98 -23.13 -2.35
N ILE A 143 -9.68 -23.51 -3.59
CA ILE A 143 -10.64 -24.12 -4.52
C ILE A 143 -11.17 -25.45 -3.97
N ALA A 144 -10.29 -26.31 -3.46
CA ALA A 144 -10.70 -27.59 -2.87
C ALA A 144 -11.63 -27.39 -1.66
N GLN A 145 -11.31 -26.44 -0.79
CA GLN A 145 -12.15 -26.10 0.36
C GLN A 145 -13.50 -25.49 -0.05
N TYR A 146 -13.53 -24.67 -1.10
CA TYR A 146 -14.76 -24.12 -1.64
C TYR A 146 -15.69 -25.23 -2.14
N LYS A 147 -15.17 -26.15 -2.95
CA LYS A 147 -15.94 -27.30 -3.49
C LYS A 147 -16.49 -28.22 -2.40
N ALA A 148 -15.76 -28.39 -1.30
CA ALA A 148 -16.18 -29.25 -0.19
C ALA A 148 -17.32 -28.64 0.67
N LYS A 149 -17.60 -27.35 0.53
CA LYS A 149 -18.64 -26.63 1.29
C LYS A 149 -19.96 -26.48 0.53
N GLN A 150 -19.97 -26.82 -0.76
CA GLN A 150 -21.14 -26.82 -1.64
C GLN A 150 -21.87 -28.17 -1.53
#